data_AF-A0A7J7MKN0-F1
#
_entry.id   AF-A0A7J7MKN0-F1
#
_cell.length_a   1.000
_cell.length_b   1.000
_cell.length_c   1.000
_cell.angle_alpha   90.00
_cell.angle_beta   90.00
_cell.angle_gamma   90.00
#
_symmetry.space_group_name_H-M   'P 1'
#
loop_
_entity.id
_entity.type
_entity.pdbx_description
1 polymer ?
#
loop_
_entity_poly.entity_id
_entity_poly.type
_entity_poly.pdbx_seq_one_letter_code
_entity_poly.pdbx_strand_id
1 'polypeptide(L)'
;MGSLYDLDFISKTIPTILDNSRVWYQVLSTAMKLKARGIAHVAGTNRIALKDNTHYSNLLLINRTASPLSWFMECKDRNNRSAIALPYSFLPSMAAKKLRDAAEKIKRLLGDYDAIHVRRGDKIKTRKDRYGDDRSLHPHLDRDTRPEFILHRVEKWVPSGRTLFIASNERTPGFFSPLSARYKLAYSSNYSSILDPVIENNYQLFMIERLILMGAKTFIRTFKEGNTDISLTDDPKKNTKTWQKPVYTMEGSEER
;
A
#
# COMPACT_ATOMS: atom_id res chain seq x y z
N MET A 1 -6.12 13.46 -16.86
CA MET A 1 -5.92 12.21 -16.09
C MET A 1 -7.08 12.06 -15.13
N GLY A 2 -7.79 10.93 -15.16
CA GLY A 2 -8.83 10.67 -14.16
C GLY A 2 -8.22 10.49 -12.76
N SER A 3 -8.94 10.89 -11.72
CA SER A 3 -8.53 10.65 -10.33
C SER A 3 -8.29 9.15 -10.09
N LEU A 4 -7.27 8.80 -9.29
CA LEU A 4 -7.02 7.42 -8.85
C LEU A 4 -8.14 6.90 -7.93
N TYR A 5 -8.83 7.83 -7.25
CA TYR A 5 -9.87 7.55 -6.27
C TYR A 5 -11.21 8.16 -6.67
N ASP A 6 -12.28 7.50 -6.26
CA ASP A 6 -13.66 7.91 -6.46
C ASP A 6 -14.09 8.83 -5.31
N LEU A 7 -13.88 10.14 -5.48
CA LEU A 7 -14.12 11.14 -4.43
C LEU A 7 -15.60 11.24 -4.04
N ASP A 8 -16.51 11.04 -5.00
CA ASP A 8 -17.95 11.00 -4.75
C ASP A 8 -18.35 9.75 -3.96
N PHE A 9 -17.63 8.65 -4.14
CA PHE A 9 -17.83 7.45 -3.33
C PHE A 9 -17.26 7.62 -1.92
N ILE A 10 -16.08 8.22 -1.76
CA ILE A 10 -15.48 8.51 -0.45
C ILE A 10 -16.36 9.44 0.38
N SER A 11 -16.91 10.48 -0.25
CA SER A 11 -17.71 11.52 0.42
C SER A 11 -18.97 10.99 1.10
N LYS A 12 -19.45 9.81 0.70
CA LYS A 12 -20.58 9.10 1.34
C LYS A 12 -20.23 8.53 2.71
N THR A 13 -18.95 8.25 2.96
CA THR A 13 -18.49 7.61 4.21
C THR A 13 -17.78 8.59 5.13
N ILE A 14 -16.97 9.48 4.57
CA ILE A 14 -16.23 10.48 5.33
C ILE A 14 -16.36 11.85 4.67
N PRO A 15 -16.44 12.93 5.46
CA PRO A 15 -16.38 14.28 4.92
C PRO A 15 -15.11 14.44 4.06
N THR A 16 -15.31 14.67 2.76
CA THR A 16 -14.22 14.86 1.80
C THR A 16 -14.11 16.33 1.48
N ILE A 17 -13.04 16.96 1.95
CA ILE A 17 -12.77 18.37 1.68
C ILE A 17 -11.70 18.40 0.59
N LEU A 18 -12.10 18.77 -0.62
CA LEU A 18 -11.19 18.99 -1.75
C LEU A 18 -10.51 20.36 -1.61
N ASP A 19 -9.80 20.83 -2.63
CA ASP A 19 -8.99 22.08 -2.65
C ASP A 19 -9.78 23.40 -2.48
N ASN A 20 -10.75 23.46 -1.56
CA ASN A 20 -11.48 24.64 -1.18
C ASN A 20 -11.01 25.12 0.20
N SER A 21 -10.10 26.09 0.18
CA SER A 21 -9.52 26.72 1.36
C SER A 21 -10.56 27.39 2.28
N ARG A 22 -11.74 27.79 1.77
CA ARG A 22 -12.84 28.32 2.58
C ARG A 22 -13.55 27.21 3.37
N VAL A 23 -13.74 26.04 2.77
CA VAL A 23 -14.32 24.87 3.47
C VAL A 23 -13.34 24.34 4.51
N TRP A 24 -12.04 24.30 4.20
CA TRP A 24 -11.00 23.98 5.18
C TRP A 24 -11.00 24.96 6.36
N TYR A 25 -11.12 26.26 6.10
CA TYR A 25 -11.24 27.27 7.16
C TYR A 25 -12.46 27.01 8.04
N GLN A 26 -13.64 26.79 7.44
CA GLN A 26 -14.88 26.51 8.19
C GLN A 26 -14.75 25.25 9.04
N VAL A 27 -14.26 24.14 8.49
CA VAL A 27 -14.09 22.88 9.23
C VAL A 27 -13.08 23.02 10.35
N LEU A 28 -11.91 23.61 10.11
CA LEU A 28 -10.88 23.76 11.14
C LEU A 28 -11.30 24.78 12.22
N SER A 29 -12.03 25.83 11.86
CA SER A 29 -12.57 26.81 12.82
C SER A 29 -13.65 26.24 13.75
N THR A 30 -14.37 25.20 13.32
CA THR A 30 -15.49 24.61 14.08
C THR A 30 -15.13 23.30 14.77
N ALA A 31 -14.24 22.49 14.18
CA ALA A 31 -13.94 21.14 14.67
C ALA A 31 -12.71 21.08 15.61
N MET A 32 -11.81 22.06 15.57
CA MET A 32 -10.61 22.04 16.40
C MET A 32 -10.74 22.95 17.63
N LYS A 33 -10.47 22.40 18.82
CA LYS A 33 -10.22 23.23 20.02
C LYS A 33 -8.81 23.83 19.93
N LEU A 34 -8.65 24.91 19.15
CA LEU A 34 -7.35 25.53 18.86
C LEU A 34 -6.70 26.25 20.07
N LYS A 35 -7.29 26.18 21.28
CA LYS A 35 -6.81 26.85 22.51
C LYS A 35 -6.49 28.33 22.21
N ALA A 36 -5.31 28.85 22.57
CA ALA A 36 -4.90 30.24 22.35
C ALA A 36 -4.46 30.56 20.91
N ARG A 37 -4.42 29.56 20.00
CA ARG A 37 -4.07 29.78 18.59
C ARG A 37 -5.35 30.01 17.79
N GLY A 38 -5.38 31.04 16.95
CA GLY A 38 -6.46 31.27 16.00
C GLY A 38 -6.18 30.62 14.64
N ILE A 39 -7.11 30.79 13.71
CA ILE A 39 -6.99 30.33 12.32
C ILE A 39 -7.26 31.47 11.36
N ALA A 40 -6.51 31.54 10.26
CA ALA A 40 -6.72 32.53 9.21
C ALA A 40 -6.69 31.89 7.82
N HIS A 41 -7.71 32.24 7.03
CA HIS A 41 -7.72 32.03 5.60
C HIS A 41 -6.95 33.19 4.94
N VAL A 42 -5.91 32.88 4.16
CA VAL A 42 -5.01 33.88 3.58
C VAL A 42 -4.91 33.79 2.06
N ALA A 43 -6.00 33.39 1.40
CA ALA A 43 -6.04 33.32 -0.05
C ALA A 43 -5.84 34.71 -0.67
N GLY A 44 -4.88 34.82 -1.60
CA GLY A 44 -4.52 36.10 -2.24
C GLY A 44 -3.50 36.95 -1.46
N THR A 45 -3.12 36.54 -0.24
CA THR A 45 -2.08 37.24 0.52
C THR A 45 -0.69 36.81 0.05
N ASN A 46 0.16 37.78 -0.26
CA ASN A 46 1.53 37.50 -0.70
C ASN A 46 2.46 37.14 0.49
N ARG A 47 3.58 36.49 0.18
CA ARG A 47 4.52 35.97 1.21
C ARG A 47 5.15 37.05 2.07
N ILE A 48 5.32 38.26 1.54
CA ILE A 48 5.90 39.42 2.26
C ILE A 48 4.91 39.90 3.32
N ALA A 49 3.64 40.08 2.95
CA ALA A 49 2.57 40.46 3.86
C ALA A 49 2.30 39.43 4.97
N LEU A 50 2.48 38.13 4.71
CA LEU A 50 2.40 37.09 5.74
C LEU A 50 3.57 37.11 6.72
N LYS A 51 4.75 37.53 6.27
CA LYS A 51 5.98 37.55 7.06
C LYS A 51 6.04 38.77 7.98
N ASP A 52 5.65 39.93 7.45
CA ASP A 52 5.87 41.22 8.11
C ASP A 52 4.68 41.65 8.99
N ASN A 53 3.53 40.97 8.87
CA ASN A 53 2.35 41.27 9.67
C ASN A 53 2.26 40.37 10.92
N THR A 54 2.47 40.99 12.09
CA THR A 54 2.46 40.33 13.40
C THR A 54 1.12 39.67 13.76
N HIS A 55 0.02 40.04 13.09
CA HIS A 55 -1.30 39.42 13.23
C HIS A 55 -1.30 37.93 12.87
N TYR A 56 -0.42 37.48 11.97
CA TYR A 56 -0.35 36.09 11.52
C TYR A 56 0.62 35.22 12.35
N SER A 57 1.39 35.83 13.26
CA SER A 57 2.51 35.16 13.96
C SER A 57 2.08 33.98 14.85
N ASN A 58 0.83 34.01 15.33
CA ASN A 58 0.25 33.00 16.23
C ASN A 58 -0.93 32.23 15.61
N LEU A 59 -1.14 32.32 14.30
CA LEU A 59 -2.28 31.71 13.59
C LEU A 59 -1.88 30.48 12.77
N LEU A 60 -2.80 29.51 12.66
CA LEU A 60 -2.71 28.47 11.64
C LEU A 60 -3.14 29.08 10.29
N LEU A 61 -2.22 29.11 9.32
CA LEU A 61 -2.48 29.68 8.00
C LEU A 61 -2.94 28.60 7.03
N ILE A 62 -4.12 28.77 6.44
CA ILE A 62 -4.59 27.94 5.34
C ILE A 62 -4.35 28.70 4.05
N ASN A 63 -3.42 28.22 3.23
CA ASN A 63 -3.12 28.78 1.92
C ASN A 63 -3.16 27.70 0.83
N ARG A 64 -3.51 28.10 -0.39
CA ARG A 64 -3.42 27.24 -1.58
C ARG A 64 -1.93 27.05 -1.93
N THR A 65 -1.47 25.82 -2.05
CA THR A 65 -0.18 25.53 -2.72
C THR A 65 -0.44 25.02 -4.14
N ALA A 66 0.58 25.13 -5.00
CA ALA A 66 0.47 24.97 -6.46
C ALA A 66 0.38 23.51 -6.96
N SER A 67 0.33 22.51 -6.07
CA SER A 67 0.25 21.09 -6.46
C SER A 67 -1.13 20.52 -6.13
N PRO A 68 -2.01 20.27 -7.13
CA PRO A 68 -3.29 19.57 -6.93
C PRO A 68 -3.13 18.06 -6.65
N LEU A 69 -1.88 17.56 -6.53
CA LEU A 69 -1.57 16.13 -6.46
C LEU A 69 -0.81 15.74 -5.17
N SER A 70 -0.74 16.59 -4.16
CA SER A 70 0.08 16.31 -2.97
C SER A 70 -0.65 16.63 -1.68
N TRP A 71 -0.91 15.61 -0.87
CA TRP A 71 -1.38 15.74 0.51
C TRP A 71 -0.17 15.57 1.43
N PHE A 72 0.22 16.63 2.15
CA PHE A 72 1.16 16.52 3.25
C PHE A 72 0.57 17.17 4.50
N MET A 73 0.57 16.41 5.60
CA MET A 73 0.34 16.92 6.94
C MET A 73 1.72 17.18 7.55
N GLU A 74 2.13 18.45 7.63
CA GLU A 74 3.34 18.82 8.35
C GLU A 74 2.96 19.36 9.73
N CYS A 75 2.88 18.47 10.72
CA CYS A 75 2.77 18.90 12.11
C CYS A 75 4.13 19.44 12.56
N LYS A 76 4.17 20.71 12.98
CA LYS A 76 5.36 21.35 13.58
C LYS A 76 5.83 20.67 14.88
N ASP A 77 5.05 19.71 15.41
CA ASP A 77 5.36 18.97 16.63
C ASP A 77 5.36 17.46 16.35
N ARG A 78 6.50 16.93 15.88
CA ARG A 78 6.69 15.51 15.48
C ARG A 78 6.50 14.50 16.61
N ASN A 79 6.33 14.97 17.85
CA ASN A 79 6.30 14.13 19.04
C ASN A 79 4.89 13.73 19.48
N ASN A 80 3.84 14.42 19.01
CA ASN A 80 2.45 14.06 19.32
C ASN A 80 1.84 13.24 18.18
N ARG A 81 2.08 11.93 18.18
CA ARG A 81 1.80 10.99 17.07
C ARG A 81 0.35 10.50 16.97
N SER A 82 -0.64 11.31 17.32
CA SER A 82 -2.05 10.95 17.06
C SER A 82 -2.43 11.23 15.60
N ALA A 83 -1.75 10.59 14.65
CA ALA A 83 -2.20 10.59 13.27
C ALA A 83 -3.39 9.63 13.16
N ILE A 84 -4.60 10.17 13.00
CA ILE A 84 -5.77 9.39 12.60
C ILE A 84 -5.55 9.00 11.13
N ALA A 85 -4.85 7.89 10.91
CA ALA A 85 -4.72 7.31 9.59
C ALA A 85 -6.01 6.56 9.26
N LEU A 86 -6.55 6.76 8.05
CA LEU A 86 -7.60 5.89 7.55
C LEU A 86 -7.12 4.44 7.59
N PRO A 87 -8.00 3.46 7.89
CA PRO A 87 -7.62 2.06 7.86
C PRO A 87 -6.88 1.74 6.56
N TYR A 88 -5.81 0.94 6.64
CA TYR A 88 -5.00 0.61 5.47
C TYR A 88 -5.83 -0.01 4.32
N SER A 89 -6.97 -0.62 4.64
CA SER A 89 -7.96 -1.18 3.70
C SER A 89 -8.90 -0.15 3.06
N PHE A 90 -9.03 1.07 3.60
CA PHE A 90 -10.04 2.04 3.19
C PHE A 90 -9.74 2.68 1.83
N LEU A 91 -8.62 3.40 1.68
CA LEU A 91 -8.30 4.07 0.40
C LEU A 91 -8.31 3.13 -0.83
N PRO A 92 -7.80 1.89 -0.75
CA PRO A 92 -7.88 0.94 -1.85
C PRO A 92 -9.30 0.58 -2.30
N SER A 93 -10.25 0.46 -1.37
CA SER A 93 -11.66 0.16 -1.72
C SER A 93 -12.40 1.36 -2.31
N MET A 94 -11.76 2.53 -2.27
CA MET A 94 -12.26 3.79 -2.80
C MET A 94 -11.65 4.13 -4.17
N ALA A 95 -11.11 3.14 -4.88
CA ALA A 95 -10.57 3.33 -6.22
C ALA A 95 -11.61 3.91 -7.18
N ALA A 96 -11.14 4.64 -8.20
CA ALA A 96 -11.98 5.15 -9.28
C ALA A 96 -12.89 4.07 -9.86
N LYS A 97 -14.14 4.42 -10.20
CA LYS A 97 -15.16 3.48 -10.70
C LYS A 97 -14.64 2.56 -11.82
N LYS A 98 -13.88 3.10 -12.79
CA LYS A 98 -13.29 2.30 -13.88
C LYS A 98 -12.38 1.17 -13.40
N LEU A 99 -11.60 1.41 -12.33
CA LEU A 99 -10.69 0.43 -11.74
C LEU A 99 -11.48 -0.64 -10.96
N ARG A 100 -12.53 -0.21 -10.24
CA ARG A 100 -13.45 -1.13 -9.56
C ARG A 100 -14.17 -2.05 -10.55
N ASP A 101 -14.72 -1.48 -11.62
CA ASP A 101 -15.42 -2.24 -12.66
C ASP A 101 -14.49 -3.27 -13.35
N ALA A 102 -13.24 -2.90 -13.63
CA ALA A 102 -12.23 -3.81 -14.16
C ALA A 102 -11.90 -4.95 -13.19
N ALA A 103 -11.68 -4.64 -11.91
CA ALA A 103 -11.45 -5.63 -10.88
C ALA A 103 -12.63 -6.60 -10.74
N GLU A 104 -13.88 -6.10 -10.73
CA GLU A 104 -15.07 -6.96 -10.67
C GLU A 104 -15.22 -7.89 -11.88
N LYS A 105 -14.86 -7.44 -13.09
CA LYS A 105 -14.83 -8.31 -14.26
C LYS A 105 -13.81 -9.43 -14.09
N ILE A 106 -12.59 -9.12 -13.64
CA ILE A 106 -11.53 -10.12 -13.43
C ILE A 106 -11.91 -11.10 -12.32
N LYS A 107 -12.46 -10.63 -11.20
CA LYS A 107 -12.93 -11.50 -10.11
C LYS A 107 -13.99 -12.50 -10.57
N ARG A 108 -14.93 -12.06 -11.42
CA ARG A 108 -15.93 -12.97 -12.02
C ARG A 108 -15.31 -14.04 -12.92
N LEU A 109 -14.27 -13.69 -13.68
CA LEU A 109 -13.53 -14.65 -14.50
C LEU A 109 -12.70 -15.62 -13.66
N LEU A 110 -12.17 -15.17 -12.52
CA LEU A 110 -11.44 -16.02 -11.57
C LEU A 110 -12.36 -17.01 -10.84
N GLY A 111 -13.62 -16.66 -10.59
CA GLY A 111 -14.59 -17.51 -9.88
C GLY A 111 -14.30 -17.59 -8.38
N ASP A 112 -14.21 -18.81 -7.84
CA ASP A 112 -13.71 -19.05 -6.47
C ASP A 112 -12.19 -19.24 -6.51
N TYR A 113 -11.45 -18.34 -5.86
CA TYR A 113 -10.00 -18.29 -5.92
C TYR A 113 -9.39 -17.83 -4.59
N ASP A 114 -8.12 -18.14 -4.43
CA ASP A 114 -7.25 -17.62 -3.38
C ASP A 114 -6.18 -16.74 -4.00
N ALA A 115 -5.53 -15.92 -3.20
CA ALA A 115 -4.54 -14.99 -3.72
C ALA A 115 -3.34 -14.81 -2.80
N ILE A 116 -2.18 -14.61 -3.42
CA ILE A 116 -0.94 -14.24 -2.74
C ILE A 116 -0.45 -12.90 -3.26
N HIS A 117 0.05 -12.06 -2.36
CA HIS A 117 0.85 -10.90 -2.71
C HIS A 117 2.32 -11.17 -2.38
N VAL A 118 3.20 -11.02 -3.36
CA VAL A 118 4.63 -11.31 -3.25
C VAL A 118 5.47 -10.07 -3.56
N ARG A 119 5.97 -9.40 -2.53
CA ARG A 119 6.84 -8.21 -2.62
C ARG A 119 8.32 -8.60 -2.46
N ARG A 120 9.03 -8.72 -3.59
CA ARG A 120 10.45 -9.09 -3.64
C ARG A 120 11.35 -7.94 -4.07
N GLY A 121 11.28 -7.50 -5.32
CA GLY A 121 12.34 -6.74 -6.01
C GLY A 121 13.07 -5.63 -5.23
N ASP A 122 12.37 -4.63 -4.69
CA ASP A 122 12.98 -3.54 -3.92
C ASP A 122 13.37 -3.93 -2.48
N LYS A 123 12.83 -5.04 -1.97
CA LYS A 123 12.92 -5.46 -0.57
C LYS A 123 14.01 -6.51 -0.32
N ILE A 124 14.38 -7.29 -1.34
CA ILE A 124 15.49 -8.27 -1.26
C ILE A 124 16.89 -7.63 -1.40
N LYS A 125 16.99 -6.29 -1.33
CA LYS A 125 18.26 -5.59 -1.43
C LYS A 125 19.15 -5.89 -0.23
N THR A 126 20.38 -6.32 -0.51
CA THR A 126 21.43 -6.48 0.49
C THR A 126 22.42 -5.31 0.46
N ARG A 127 23.18 -5.16 1.54
CA ARG A 127 24.38 -4.33 1.59
C ARG A 127 25.51 -5.09 2.27
N LYS A 128 26.74 -4.78 1.92
CA LYS A 128 27.93 -5.26 2.61
C LYS A 128 28.15 -4.48 3.90
N ASP A 129 28.46 -5.15 5.00
CA ASP A 129 28.91 -4.49 6.23
C ASP A 129 30.42 -4.25 6.22
N ARG A 130 30.96 -3.74 7.35
CA ARG A 130 32.40 -3.43 7.49
C ARG A 130 33.32 -4.65 7.35
N TYR A 131 32.77 -5.87 7.40
CA TYR A 131 33.49 -7.13 7.26
C TYR A 131 33.28 -7.79 5.89
N GLY A 132 32.50 -7.17 5.00
CA GLY A 132 32.18 -7.73 3.68
C GLY A 132 31.06 -8.78 3.69
N ASP A 133 30.34 -8.93 4.81
CA ASP A 133 29.18 -9.82 4.87
C ASP A 133 27.94 -9.13 4.30
N ASP A 134 27.08 -9.90 3.62
CA ASP A 134 25.76 -9.40 3.24
C ASP A 134 24.84 -9.21 4.45
N ARG A 135 24.08 -8.12 4.39
CA ARG A 135 23.04 -7.78 5.34
C ARG A 135 21.76 -7.40 4.62
N SER A 136 20.62 -7.79 5.18
CA SER A 136 19.27 -7.45 4.72
C SER A 136 18.46 -6.80 5.84
N LEU A 137 17.50 -5.93 5.48
CA LEU A 137 16.44 -5.44 6.38
C LEU A 137 15.28 -6.44 6.51
N HIS A 138 15.34 -7.50 5.71
CA HIS A 138 14.35 -8.55 5.54
C HIS A 138 15.07 -9.90 5.43
N PRO A 139 15.60 -10.43 6.55
CA PRO A 139 16.53 -11.56 6.52
C PRO A 139 15.91 -12.81 5.90
N HIS A 140 14.61 -13.07 6.10
CA HIS A 140 13.95 -14.28 5.59
C HIS A 140 13.25 -14.09 4.24
N LEU A 141 13.11 -12.85 3.75
CA LEU A 141 12.22 -12.55 2.63
C LEU A 141 12.58 -13.30 1.34
N ASP A 142 13.85 -13.36 0.95
CA ASP A 142 14.22 -14.03 -0.30
C ASP A 142 13.85 -15.51 -0.24
N ARG A 143 14.24 -16.19 0.85
CA ARG A 143 13.91 -17.59 1.13
C ARG A 143 12.40 -17.82 1.13
N ASP A 144 11.67 -17.12 1.99
CA ASP A 144 10.25 -17.36 2.25
C ASP A 144 9.36 -17.12 1.02
N THR A 145 9.84 -16.33 0.06
CA THR A 145 9.11 -16.01 -1.18
C THR A 145 9.65 -16.73 -2.41
N ARG A 146 10.54 -17.72 -2.25
CA ARG A 146 10.87 -18.67 -3.33
C ARG A 146 9.74 -19.68 -3.53
N PRO A 147 9.53 -20.19 -4.77
CA PRO A 147 8.38 -21.04 -5.08
C PRO A 147 8.24 -22.27 -4.17
N GLU A 148 9.34 -22.94 -3.86
CA GLU A 148 9.37 -24.13 -3.00
C GLU A 148 8.92 -23.80 -1.56
N PHE A 149 9.30 -22.65 -1.02
CA PHE A 149 8.85 -22.20 0.30
C PHE A 149 7.40 -21.72 0.27
N ILE A 150 7.00 -21.02 -0.80
CA ILE A 150 5.61 -20.61 -1.01
C ILE A 150 4.70 -21.83 -1.05
N LEU A 151 5.07 -22.92 -1.74
CA LEU A 151 4.27 -24.16 -1.78
C LEU A 151 4.00 -24.72 -0.37
N HIS A 152 5.04 -24.89 0.44
CA HIS A 152 4.93 -25.41 1.82
C HIS A 152 4.18 -24.45 2.75
N ARG A 153 4.25 -23.16 2.46
CA ARG A 153 3.58 -22.12 3.25
C ARG A 153 2.09 -22.07 2.93
N VAL A 154 1.74 -22.01 1.65
CA VAL A 154 0.37 -21.80 1.15
C VAL A 154 -0.50 -23.04 1.33
N GLU A 155 0.05 -24.26 1.28
CA GLU A 155 -0.71 -25.51 1.45
C GLU A 155 -1.44 -25.62 2.80
N LYS A 156 -0.98 -24.88 3.81
CA LYS A 156 -1.59 -24.83 5.15
C LYS A 156 -2.99 -24.20 5.14
N TRP A 157 -3.29 -23.39 4.12
CA TRP A 157 -4.55 -22.64 4.04
C TRP A 157 -5.29 -22.86 2.72
N VAL A 158 -4.55 -23.16 1.63
CA VAL A 158 -5.13 -23.30 0.29
C VAL A 158 -4.96 -24.75 -0.21
N PRO A 159 -6.07 -25.52 -0.32
CA PRO A 159 -6.07 -26.85 -0.89
C PRO A 159 -5.52 -26.91 -2.32
N SER A 160 -4.91 -28.05 -2.68
CA SER A 160 -4.45 -28.34 -4.04
C SER A 160 -5.59 -28.27 -5.06
N GLY A 161 -5.26 -27.91 -6.30
CA GLY A 161 -6.18 -27.77 -7.44
C GLY A 161 -6.93 -26.44 -7.51
N ARG A 162 -6.81 -25.59 -6.50
CA ARG A 162 -7.45 -24.26 -6.45
C ARG A 162 -6.75 -23.23 -7.34
N THR A 163 -7.50 -22.21 -7.74
CA THR A 163 -6.96 -21.05 -8.46
C THR A 163 -6.21 -20.15 -7.49
N LEU A 164 -4.95 -19.85 -7.80
CA LEU A 164 -4.10 -18.97 -7.01
C LEU A 164 -3.73 -17.74 -7.85
N PHE A 165 -4.35 -16.60 -7.55
CA PHE A 165 -4.00 -15.32 -8.14
C PHE A 165 -2.72 -14.75 -7.51
N ILE A 166 -1.74 -14.38 -8.32
CA ILE A 166 -0.43 -13.91 -7.87
C ILE A 166 -0.22 -12.47 -8.29
N ALA A 167 -0.18 -11.56 -7.31
CA ALA A 167 0.25 -10.18 -7.50
C ALA A 167 1.70 -10.03 -7.01
N SER A 168 2.62 -9.66 -7.89
CA SER A 168 4.03 -9.57 -7.54
C SER A 168 4.77 -8.48 -8.30
N ASN A 169 5.85 -7.96 -7.68
CA ASN A 169 6.84 -7.13 -8.35
C ASN A 169 8.11 -7.90 -8.75
N GLU A 170 8.10 -9.23 -8.67
CA GLU A 170 9.15 -10.08 -9.23
C GLU A 170 9.21 -9.91 -10.75
N ARG A 171 10.42 -9.76 -11.29
CA ARG A 171 10.62 -9.45 -12.72
C ARG A 171 11.05 -10.66 -13.52
N THR A 172 11.51 -11.71 -12.85
CA THR A 172 11.99 -12.92 -13.49
C THR A 172 10.81 -13.66 -14.13
N PRO A 173 10.76 -13.80 -15.47
CA PRO A 173 9.67 -14.51 -16.13
C PRO A 173 9.58 -15.96 -15.64
N GLY A 174 8.36 -16.44 -15.40
CA GLY A 174 8.15 -17.82 -14.96
C GLY A 174 8.65 -18.12 -13.55
N PHE A 175 9.05 -17.12 -12.75
CA PHE A 175 9.54 -17.34 -11.38
C PHE A 175 8.60 -18.20 -10.53
N PHE A 176 7.30 -17.95 -10.62
CA PHE A 176 6.27 -18.69 -9.87
C PHE A 176 5.75 -19.95 -10.58
N SER A 177 6.31 -20.33 -11.73
CA SER A 177 5.86 -21.53 -12.47
C SER A 177 5.89 -22.81 -11.63
N PRO A 178 6.83 -23.06 -10.69
CA PRO A 178 6.80 -24.28 -9.88
C PRO A 178 5.53 -24.44 -9.04
N LEU A 179 4.82 -23.34 -8.74
CA LEU A 179 3.54 -23.39 -8.03
C LEU A 179 2.45 -24.14 -8.82
N SER A 180 2.60 -24.29 -10.14
CA SER A 180 1.64 -24.99 -11.00
C SER A 180 1.56 -26.49 -10.73
N ALA A 181 2.53 -27.06 -9.99
CA ALA A 181 2.47 -28.43 -9.52
C ALA A 181 1.28 -28.70 -8.60
N ARG A 182 0.71 -27.66 -7.97
CA ARG A 182 -0.44 -27.79 -7.04
C ARG A 182 -1.57 -26.81 -7.30
N TYR A 183 -1.33 -25.69 -7.97
CA TYR A 183 -2.32 -24.62 -8.12
C TYR A 183 -2.53 -24.20 -9.57
N LYS A 184 -3.74 -23.76 -9.90
CA LYS A 184 -4.02 -23.11 -11.18
C LYS A 184 -3.60 -21.64 -11.06
N LEU A 185 -2.50 -21.27 -11.71
CA LEU A 185 -1.91 -19.94 -11.52
C LEU A 185 -2.65 -18.90 -12.38
N ALA A 186 -2.94 -17.75 -11.77
CA ALA A 186 -3.52 -16.60 -12.45
C ALA A 186 -2.72 -15.34 -12.15
N TYR A 187 -2.53 -14.50 -13.17
CA TYR A 187 -1.77 -13.25 -13.11
C TYR A 187 -2.56 -12.13 -13.77
N SER A 188 -2.25 -10.88 -13.41
CA SER A 188 -2.82 -9.70 -14.08
C SER A 188 -2.62 -9.75 -15.60
N SER A 189 -1.48 -10.24 -16.08
CA SER A 189 -1.18 -10.37 -17.51
C SER A 189 -2.14 -11.30 -18.27
N ASN A 190 -2.83 -12.23 -17.59
CA ASN A 190 -3.85 -13.07 -18.22
C ASN A 190 -5.12 -12.29 -18.60
N TYR A 191 -5.27 -11.04 -18.12
CA TYR A 191 -6.45 -10.20 -18.30
C TYR A 191 -6.14 -8.87 -19.00
N SER A 192 -5.08 -8.82 -19.81
CA SER A 192 -4.64 -7.61 -20.53
C SER A 192 -5.76 -6.94 -21.33
N SER A 193 -6.64 -7.71 -21.98
CA SER A 193 -7.81 -7.17 -22.71
C SER A 193 -8.79 -6.36 -21.86
N ILE A 194 -8.81 -6.59 -20.54
CA ILE A 194 -9.61 -5.83 -19.56
C ILE A 194 -8.79 -4.68 -18.98
N LEU A 195 -7.50 -4.91 -18.75
CA LEU A 195 -6.61 -3.99 -18.05
C LEU A 195 -6.09 -2.87 -18.95
N ASP A 196 -5.56 -3.20 -20.13
CA ASP A 196 -4.88 -2.26 -21.04
C ASP A 196 -5.74 -1.03 -21.41
N PRO A 197 -7.06 -1.15 -21.64
CA PRO A 197 -7.90 0.02 -21.91
C PRO A 197 -8.12 0.95 -20.70
N VAL A 198 -7.81 0.51 -19.49
CA VAL A 198 -8.16 1.19 -18.23
C VAL A 198 -6.93 1.71 -17.50
N ILE A 199 -5.80 1.00 -17.60
CA ILE A 199 -4.54 1.33 -16.93
C ILE A 199 -3.67 2.25 -17.80
N GLU A 200 -3.19 3.32 -17.18
CA GLU A 200 -2.30 4.33 -17.75
C GLU A 200 -0.92 4.30 -17.08
N ASN A 201 -0.82 3.69 -15.89
CA ASN A 201 0.42 3.57 -15.12
C ASN A 201 0.37 2.43 -14.09
N ASN A 202 1.53 2.12 -13.52
CA ASN A 202 1.70 1.04 -12.54
C ASN A 202 0.91 1.26 -11.24
N TYR A 203 0.57 2.49 -10.86
CA TYR A 203 -0.25 2.74 -9.67
C TYR A 203 -1.70 2.28 -9.88
N GLN A 204 -2.23 2.46 -11.09
CA GLN A 204 -3.57 1.98 -11.42
C GLN A 204 -3.62 0.45 -11.49
N LEU A 205 -2.59 -0.18 -12.05
CA LEU A 205 -2.45 -1.65 -12.00
C LEU A 205 -2.40 -2.15 -10.56
N PHE A 206 -1.55 -1.55 -9.71
CA PHE A 206 -1.47 -1.87 -8.29
C PHE A 206 -2.82 -1.75 -7.56
N MET A 207 -3.61 -0.71 -7.88
CA MET A 207 -4.94 -0.53 -7.30
C MET A 207 -5.91 -1.64 -7.72
N ILE A 208 -5.91 -2.03 -8.99
CA ILE A 208 -6.75 -3.13 -9.49
C ILE A 208 -6.33 -4.46 -8.86
N GLU A 209 -5.04 -4.77 -8.84
CA GLU A 209 -4.51 -5.98 -8.19
C GLU A 209 -4.92 -6.04 -6.72
N ARG A 210 -4.88 -4.91 -6.02
CA ARG A 210 -5.31 -4.83 -4.63
C ARG A 210 -6.81 -5.10 -4.45
N LEU A 211 -7.65 -4.63 -5.35
CA LEU A 211 -9.09 -4.94 -5.35
C LEU A 211 -9.36 -6.43 -5.63
N ILE A 212 -8.58 -7.04 -6.52
CA ILE A 212 -8.65 -8.49 -6.80
C ILE A 212 -8.21 -9.26 -5.55
N LEU A 213 -7.07 -8.93 -4.95
CA LEU A 213 -6.58 -9.58 -3.73
C LEU A 213 -7.61 -9.53 -2.58
N MET A 214 -8.31 -8.40 -2.40
CA MET A 214 -9.35 -8.25 -1.37
C MET A 214 -10.62 -9.06 -1.64
N GLY A 215 -10.83 -9.53 -2.87
CA GLY A 215 -11.97 -10.38 -3.23
C GLY A 215 -11.69 -11.87 -3.13
N ALA A 216 -10.46 -12.28 -2.78
CA ALA A 216 -10.07 -13.67 -2.66
C ALA A 216 -10.67 -14.32 -1.41
N LYS A 217 -10.93 -15.63 -1.46
CA LYS A 217 -11.38 -16.42 -0.30
C LYS A 217 -10.32 -16.42 0.80
N THR A 218 -9.08 -16.71 0.42
CA THR A 218 -7.89 -16.62 1.27
C THR A 218 -6.92 -15.62 0.64
N PHE A 219 -6.51 -14.61 1.40
CA PHE A 219 -5.51 -13.65 0.96
C PHE A 219 -4.26 -13.74 1.84
N ILE A 220 -3.15 -14.18 1.24
CA ILE A 220 -1.86 -14.35 1.91
C ILE A 220 -0.93 -13.20 1.51
N ARG A 221 -0.48 -12.43 2.50
CA ARG A 221 0.38 -11.27 2.28
C ARG A 221 1.84 -11.67 2.24
N THR A 222 2.69 -10.81 1.70
CA THR A 222 4.15 -11.02 1.84
C THR A 222 4.55 -10.90 3.31
N PHE A 223 4.15 -9.80 3.95
CA PHE A 223 4.44 -9.47 5.35
C PHE A 223 3.14 -9.42 6.14
N LYS A 224 3.22 -9.74 7.44
CA LYS A 224 2.13 -9.52 8.38
C LYS A 224 1.91 -8.02 8.61
N GLU A 225 0.70 -7.52 8.38
CA GLU A 225 0.34 -6.10 8.58
C GLU A 225 -0.58 -5.91 9.80
N GLY A 226 -1.42 -6.90 10.11
CA GLY A 226 -2.24 -6.99 11.31
C GLY A 226 -2.16 -8.35 12.00
N ASN A 227 -2.73 -8.45 13.20
CA ASN A 227 -2.62 -9.66 14.03
C ASN A 227 -3.28 -10.90 13.41
N THR A 228 -4.33 -10.69 12.63
CA THR A 228 -5.13 -11.74 11.96
C THR A 228 -4.67 -12.05 10.54
N ASP A 229 -3.70 -11.31 10.00
CA ASP A 229 -3.16 -11.59 8.67
C ASP A 229 -2.35 -12.88 8.67
N ILE A 230 -2.50 -13.66 7.60
CA ILE A 230 -1.58 -14.74 7.24
C ILE A 230 -0.56 -14.22 6.22
N SER A 231 0.69 -14.63 6.38
CA SER A 231 1.82 -14.12 5.60
C SER A 231 2.74 -15.21 5.09
N LEU A 232 3.46 -14.89 4.02
CA LEU A 232 4.50 -15.75 3.45
C LEU A 232 5.74 -15.79 4.33
N THR A 233 6.13 -14.63 4.87
CA THR A 233 7.31 -14.51 5.73
C THR A 233 6.97 -14.57 7.21
N ASP A 234 7.93 -15.08 7.99
CA ASP A 234 7.94 -15.07 9.45
C ASP A 234 8.60 -13.80 10.03
N ASP A 235 9.08 -12.87 9.18
CA ASP A 235 9.66 -11.62 9.67
C ASP A 235 8.66 -10.89 10.60
N PRO A 236 9.03 -10.60 11.87
CA PRO A 236 8.10 -10.06 12.86
C PRO A 236 7.59 -8.66 12.52
N LYS A 237 8.29 -7.97 11.62
CA LYS A 237 7.94 -6.65 11.11
C LYS A 237 8.32 -6.54 9.65
N LYS A 238 7.54 -5.78 8.88
CA LYS A 238 7.84 -5.33 7.51
C LYS A 238 9.15 -4.54 7.38
N ASN A 239 9.81 -4.17 8.47
CA ASN A 239 11.17 -3.65 8.49
C ASN A 239 11.69 -3.83 9.91
N THR A 240 12.72 -4.65 10.09
CA THR A 240 13.36 -4.89 11.40
C THR A 240 14.10 -3.65 11.93
N LYS A 241 14.26 -2.61 11.11
CA LYS A 241 15.08 -1.40 11.30
C LYS A 241 16.55 -1.70 11.58
N THR A 242 16.95 -2.96 11.45
CA THR A 242 18.27 -3.49 11.79
C THR A 242 18.74 -4.37 10.65
N TRP A 243 19.98 -4.18 10.24
CA TRP A 243 20.56 -4.94 9.14
C TRP A 243 21.10 -6.27 9.67
N GLN A 244 20.52 -7.37 9.22
CA GLN A 244 20.76 -8.73 9.75
C GLN A 244 21.33 -9.65 8.67
N LYS A 245 21.93 -10.78 9.07
CA LYS A 245 22.39 -11.79 8.11
C LYS A 245 21.17 -12.36 7.36
N PRO A 246 21.16 -12.41 6.02
CA PRO A 246 20.11 -13.10 5.28
C PRO A 246 20.08 -14.59 5.62
N VAL A 247 18.89 -15.17 5.60
CA VAL A 247 18.65 -16.60 5.85
C VAL A 247 18.13 -17.22 4.57
N TYR A 248 18.82 -18.26 4.09
CA TYR A 248 18.50 -18.94 2.84
C TYR A 248 18.01 -20.37 3.03
N THR A 249 18.24 -20.97 4.20
CA THR A 249 17.92 -22.36 4.53
C THR A 249 16.70 -22.47 5.44
N MET A 250 16.07 -23.65 5.46
CA MET A 250 15.04 -23.97 6.46
C MET A 250 15.72 -24.12 7.82
N GLU A 251 15.14 -23.57 8.90
CA GLU A 251 15.58 -23.93 10.25
C GLU A 251 15.43 -25.46 10.43
N GLY A 252 16.53 -26.13 10.81
CA GLY A 252 16.60 -27.60 10.90
C GLY A 252 17.22 -28.31 9.68
N SER A 253 17.64 -27.57 8.66
CA SER A 253 18.53 -28.09 7.60
C SER A 253 19.98 -27.70 7.89
N GLU A 254 20.52 -28.18 9.01
CA GLU A 254 21.97 -28.33 9.10
C GLU A 254 22.36 -29.48 8.17
N GLU A 255 23.41 -29.23 7.38
CA GLU A 255 24.01 -30.14 6.41
C GLU A 255 24.16 -31.55 7.03
N ARG A 256 23.45 -32.52 6.48
CA ARG A 256 23.79 -33.93 6.59
C ARG A 256 24.66 -34.32 5.41
#